data_AF-A0A8B3S3V9-F1
#
_entry.id   AF-A0A8B3S3V9-F1
#
_cell.length_a   1.000
_cell.length_b   1.000
_cell.length_c   1.000
_cell.angle_alpha   90.00
_cell.angle_beta   90.00
_cell.angle_gamma   90.00
#
_symmetry.space_group_name_H-M   'P 1'
#
loop_
_entity.id
_entity.type
_entity.pdbx_description
1 polymer ?
#
loop_
_entity_poly.entity_id
_entity_poly.type
_entity_poly.pdbx_seq_one_letter_code
_entity_poly.pdbx_strand_id
1 'polypeptide(L)'
;MLEFIDAVDFYIAIINALKSGIISPQSPLDEIALKSGKDGFAYIDNRRDARGRYNYDLWETTKNQFESEKEFVNGIKSRIKNEKLLYSKSEQFPDFMFKTRKHAGRLICGSLLELKDSKSSTIASFNSTLPTKCKSLEEINVINGGNLVARVASIMDDKLSSDELYQTFERKCFYLVRTHANKEDKMKISVIDGSFFETVPKEHLIYQMFLNILHNHLEKKEIKIPPEALDQLEKTLSCVTDQTIIAASQIIEKASVRPRLRIMAEVYSEGNPHSSFYPEVSERSINFIVGAPASGKELAEEISQKIPEIEKFTIQHKRNGKHVVFQFQF
;
A
#
# COMPACT_ATOMS: atom_id res chain seq x y z
N MET A 1 17.63 -9.29 -3.53
CA MET A 1 17.58 -7.91 -4.06
C MET A 1 16.33 -7.59 -4.90
N LEU A 2 16.00 -8.39 -5.93
CA LEU A 2 15.00 -8.04 -6.96
C LEU A 2 13.57 -7.74 -6.48
N GLU A 3 13.16 -8.26 -5.31
CA GLU A 3 11.81 -8.05 -4.78
C GLU A 3 11.53 -6.63 -4.27
N PHE A 4 12.56 -5.82 -3.98
CA PHE A 4 12.42 -4.51 -3.33
C PHE A 4 12.88 -3.35 -4.22
N ILE A 5 13.34 -3.63 -5.44
CA ILE A 5 14.16 -2.67 -6.19
C ILE A 5 13.38 -1.40 -6.55
N ASP A 6 12.08 -1.49 -6.82
CA ASP A 6 11.23 -0.34 -7.11
C ASP A 6 11.01 0.54 -5.88
N ALA A 7 10.74 -0.05 -4.72
CA ALA A 7 10.61 0.66 -3.46
C ALA A 7 11.95 1.28 -2.99
N VAL A 8 13.07 0.62 -3.25
CA VAL A 8 14.42 1.10 -2.93
C VAL A 8 14.81 2.26 -3.84
N ASP A 9 14.61 2.11 -5.15
CA ASP A 9 14.83 3.18 -6.12
C ASP A 9 13.96 4.40 -5.76
N PHE A 10 12.71 4.17 -5.37
CA PHE A 10 11.80 5.22 -4.91
C PHE A 10 12.29 5.91 -3.63
N TYR A 11 12.68 5.15 -2.61
CA TYR A 11 13.24 5.68 -1.36
C TYR A 11 14.47 6.56 -1.61
N ILE A 12 15.41 6.08 -2.44
CA ILE A 12 16.60 6.82 -2.82
C ILE A 12 16.23 8.08 -3.61
N ALA A 13 15.25 8.00 -4.51
CA ALA A 13 14.75 9.13 -5.27
C ALA A 13 14.12 10.20 -4.37
N ILE A 14 13.42 9.83 -3.30
CA ILE A 14 12.90 10.79 -2.31
C ILE A 14 14.06 11.58 -1.68
N ILE A 15 15.09 10.89 -1.20
CA ILE A 15 16.25 11.53 -0.58
C ILE A 15 16.94 12.48 -1.57
N ASN A 16 17.16 12.03 -2.80
CA ASN A 16 17.81 12.85 -3.82
C ASN A 16 16.97 14.07 -4.22
N ALA A 17 15.65 13.89 -4.37
CA ALA A 17 14.74 14.99 -4.64
C ALA A 17 14.75 16.03 -3.50
N LEU A 18 14.80 15.57 -2.25
CA LEU A 18 14.94 16.44 -1.09
C LEU A 18 16.27 17.21 -1.09
N LYS A 19 17.41 16.52 -1.29
CA LYS A 19 18.73 17.16 -1.35
C LYS A 19 18.83 18.21 -2.45
N SER A 20 18.17 17.97 -3.58
CA SER A 20 18.13 18.90 -4.71
C SER A 20 17.11 20.04 -4.56
N GLY A 21 16.30 20.04 -3.50
CA GLY A 21 15.23 21.03 -3.28
C GLY A 21 14.03 20.90 -4.23
N ILE A 22 13.90 19.78 -4.94
CA ILE A 22 12.74 19.49 -5.81
C ILE A 22 11.46 19.29 -4.97
N ILE A 23 11.63 18.74 -3.76
CA ILE A 23 10.58 18.56 -2.77
C ILE A 23 11.07 19.10 -1.42
N SER A 24 10.14 19.38 -0.51
CA SER A 24 10.45 19.60 0.90
C SER A 24 9.77 18.52 1.76
N PRO A 25 10.22 18.28 3.00
CA PRO A 25 9.57 17.33 3.91
C PRO A 25 8.09 17.67 4.17
N GLN A 26 7.72 18.94 4.05
CA GLN A 26 6.36 19.46 4.22
C GLN A 26 5.51 19.39 2.94
N SER A 27 6.11 19.09 1.77
CA SER A 27 5.36 18.85 0.53
C SER A 27 4.24 17.82 0.75
N PRO A 28 3.06 17.95 0.11
CA PRO A 28 2.04 16.90 0.16
C PRO A 28 2.64 15.54 -0.20
N LEU A 29 2.18 14.46 0.44
CA LEU A 29 2.72 13.13 0.14
C LEU A 29 2.52 12.73 -1.33
N ASP A 30 1.43 13.16 -1.97
CA ASP A 30 1.24 13.02 -3.42
C ASP A 30 2.37 13.67 -4.22
N GLU A 31 2.80 14.87 -3.84
CA GLU A 31 3.91 15.57 -4.51
C GLU A 31 5.23 14.83 -4.30
N ILE A 32 5.52 14.41 -3.07
CA ILE A 32 6.71 13.62 -2.74
C ILE A 32 6.74 12.35 -3.59
N ALA A 33 5.61 11.63 -3.67
CA ALA A 33 5.50 10.42 -4.47
C ALA A 33 5.69 10.68 -5.96
N LEU A 34 4.99 11.67 -6.53
CA LEU A 34 5.04 11.97 -7.96
C LEU A 34 6.41 12.47 -8.43
N LYS A 35 7.03 13.40 -7.67
CA LYS A 35 8.34 13.95 -8.03
C LYS A 35 9.47 12.95 -7.86
N SER A 36 9.35 12.02 -6.92
CA SER A 36 10.38 11.00 -6.65
C SER A 36 10.20 9.77 -7.51
N GLY A 37 8.96 9.29 -7.69
CA GLY A 37 8.67 8.09 -8.48
C GLY A 37 8.76 8.28 -9.99
N LYS A 38 8.60 9.53 -10.48
CA LYS A 38 8.69 9.88 -11.91
C LYS A 38 7.92 8.86 -12.78
N ASP A 39 8.52 8.40 -13.88
CA ASP A 39 7.94 7.46 -14.84
C ASP A 39 7.85 6.01 -14.33
N GLY A 40 8.10 5.78 -13.04
CA GLY A 40 8.11 4.45 -12.41
C GLY A 40 6.73 3.88 -12.12
N PHE A 41 5.66 4.67 -12.21
CA PHE A 41 4.31 4.25 -11.86
C PHE A 41 3.56 3.60 -13.03
N ALA A 42 2.81 2.54 -12.74
CA ALA A 42 1.78 1.92 -13.57
C ALA A 42 0.35 2.27 -13.12
N TYR A 43 0.19 2.91 -11.97
CA TYR A 43 -1.09 3.47 -11.52
C TYR A 43 -0.87 4.65 -10.58
N ILE A 44 -1.79 5.62 -10.66
CA ILE A 44 -1.91 6.77 -9.76
C ILE A 44 -3.40 6.94 -9.50
N ASP A 45 -3.87 7.05 -8.27
CA ASP A 45 -5.30 7.24 -7.96
C ASP A 45 -5.78 8.63 -8.40
N ASN A 46 -5.12 9.68 -7.91
CA ASN A 46 -5.48 11.08 -8.15
C ASN A 46 -4.84 11.64 -9.42
N ARG A 47 -5.11 11.02 -10.58
CA ARG A 47 -4.57 11.44 -11.90
C ARG A 47 -4.97 12.86 -12.26
N ARG A 48 -6.12 13.32 -11.77
CA ARG A 48 -6.58 14.71 -11.95
C ARG A 48 -5.60 15.70 -11.34
N ASP A 49 -5.28 15.54 -10.05
CA ASP A 49 -4.41 16.47 -9.35
C ASP A 49 -2.93 16.24 -9.73
N ALA A 50 -2.54 15.00 -10.06
CA ALA A 50 -1.24 14.70 -10.65
C ALA A 50 -0.96 15.60 -11.86
N ARG A 51 -1.88 15.65 -12.83
CA ARG A 51 -1.74 16.50 -14.02
C ARG A 51 -1.89 17.98 -13.69
N GLY A 52 -2.97 18.33 -12.98
CA GLY A 52 -3.36 19.73 -12.80
C GLY A 52 -2.53 20.50 -11.78
N ARG A 53 -2.09 19.85 -10.70
CA ARG A 53 -1.37 20.49 -9.58
C ARG A 53 0.12 20.19 -9.58
N TYR A 54 0.50 18.96 -9.92
CA TYR A 54 1.88 18.50 -9.78
C TYR A 54 2.64 18.43 -11.13
N ASN A 55 1.97 18.79 -12.22
CA ASN A 55 2.48 18.75 -13.60
C ASN A 55 3.04 17.37 -13.97
N TYR A 56 2.32 16.32 -13.57
CA TYR A 56 2.64 14.93 -13.87
C TYR A 56 1.49 14.31 -14.67
N ASP A 57 1.74 13.97 -15.93
CA ASP A 57 0.73 13.34 -16.79
C ASP A 57 1.08 11.88 -17.04
N LEU A 58 0.34 10.98 -16.38
CA LEU A 58 0.53 9.54 -16.51
C LEU A 58 0.48 9.11 -17.98
N TRP A 59 -0.46 9.64 -18.76
CA TRP A 59 -0.71 9.20 -20.13
C TRP A 59 0.37 9.68 -21.10
N GLU A 60 0.92 10.87 -20.90
CA GLU A 60 2.08 11.34 -21.67
C GLU A 60 3.30 10.45 -21.41
N THR A 61 3.53 10.03 -20.15
CA THR A 61 4.63 9.10 -19.85
C THR A 61 4.45 7.72 -20.46
N THR A 62 3.19 7.29 -20.70
CA THR A 62 2.89 6.02 -21.37
C THR A 62 2.99 6.09 -22.88
N LYS A 63 2.68 7.25 -23.48
CA LYS A 63 2.58 7.42 -24.94
C LYS A 63 3.85 6.94 -25.66
N ASN A 64 5.01 7.16 -25.06
CA ASN A 64 6.32 6.76 -25.59
C ASN A 64 6.54 5.24 -25.68
N GLN A 65 5.65 4.42 -25.11
CA GLN A 65 5.75 2.96 -25.11
C GLN A 65 5.05 2.32 -26.32
N PHE A 66 4.24 3.09 -27.05
CA PHE A 66 3.47 2.61 -28.20
C PHE A 66 4.18 2.99 -29.50
N GLU A 67 4.04 2.17 -30.54
CA GLU A 67 4.70 2.40 -31.84
C GLU A 67 4.09 3.61 -32.58
N SER A 68 2.83 3.92 -32.28
CA SER A 68 2.13 5.07 -32.84
C SER A 68 1.09 5.65 -31.88
N GLU A 69 0.75 6.93 -32.07
CA GLU A 69 -0.33 7.58 -31.34
C GLU A 69 -1.70 6.89 -31.56
N LYS A 70 -1.93 6.33 -32.76
CA LYS A 70 -3.15 5.57 -33.06
C LYS A 70 -3.24 4.31 -32.20
N GLU A 71 -2.13 3.60 -32.03
CA GLU A 71 -2.07 2.41 -31.18
C GLU A 71 -2.32 2.76 -29.70
N PHE A 72 -1.67 3.82 -29.21
CA PHE A 72 -1.88 4.34 -27.86
C PHE A 72 -3.35 4.68 -27.58
N VAL A 73 -3.98 5.47 -28.46
CA VAL A 73 -5.39 5.87 -28.32
C VAL A 73 -6.31 4.65 -28.34
N ASN A 74 -6.04 3.66 -29.20
CA ASN A 74 -6.81 2.42 -29.25
C ASN A 74 -6.60 1.56 -27.99
N GLY A 75 -5.38 1.49 -27.48
CA GLY A 75 -5.02 0.82 -26.24
C GLY A 75 -5.76 1.39 -25.03
N ILE A 76 -5.84 2.72 -24.94
CA ILE A 76 -6.66 3.41 -23.94
C ILE A 76 -8.14 3.11 -24.16
N LYS A 77 -8.70 3.34 -25.35
CA LYS A 77 -10.16 3.22 -25.57
C LYS A 77 -10.69 1.79 -25.37
N SER A 78 -9.91 0.78 -25.71
CA SER A 78 -10.28 -0.63 -25.49
C SER A 78 -10.40 -0.96 -24.00
N ARG A 79 -9.56 -0.33 -23.16
CA ARG A 79 -9.49 -0.59 -21.73
C ARG A 79 -10.15 0.48 -20.88
N ILE A 80 -10.41 1.70 -21.33
CA ILE A 80 -11.04 2.80 -20.59
C ILE A 80 -12.12 3.42 -21.48
N LYS A 81 -13.35 2.95 -21.29
CA LYS A 81 -14.50 3.37 -22.09
C LYS A 81 -15.04 4.76 -21.74
N ASN A 82 -14.77 5.25 -20.54
CA ASN A 82 -15.26 6.55 -20.07
C ASN A 82 -14.06 7.49 -19.90
N GLU A 83 -13.96 8.49 -20.76
CA GLU A 83 -12.85 9.46 -20.76
C GLU A 83 -12.73 10.23 -19.44
N LYS A 84 -13.82 10.38 -18.68
CA LYS A 84 -13.78 11.01 -17.34
C LYS A 84 -12.90 10.24 -16.36
N LEU A 85 -12.64 8.95 -16.60
CA LEU A 85 -11.77 8.11 -15.76
C LEU A 85 -10.28 8.31 -16.06
N LEU A 86 -9.91 8.94 -17.18
CA LEU A 86 -8.51 9.19 -17.53
C LEU A 86 -7.86 10.16 -16.54
N TYR A 87 -8.59 11.22 -16.18
CA TYR A 87 -8.15 12.25 -15.21
C TYR A 87 -9.16 12.36 -14.07
N SER A 88 -9.34 11.27 -13.33
CA SER A 88 -10.18 11.21 -12.13
C SER A 88 -9.35 11.18 -10.85
N LYS A 89 -10.02 11.43 -9.72
CA LYS A 89 -9.61 10.94 -8.41
C LYS A 89 -10.51 9.75 -8.10
N SER A 90 -9.97 8.53 -8.15
CA SER A 90 -10.78 7.31 -8.03
C SER A 90 -11.09 6.91 -6.59
N GLU A 91 -10.32 7.40 -5.62
CA GLU A 91 -10.41 7.03 -4.20
C GLU A 91 -10.32 5.50 -4.02
N GLN A 92 -9.51 4.86 -4.87
CA GLN A 92 -9.28 3.43 -4.88
C GLN A 92 -7.91 3.11 -4.26
N PHE A 93 -7.81 1.94 -3.63
CA PHE A 93 -6.53 1.41 -3.19
C PHE A 93 -5.80 0.74 -4.38
N PRO A 94 -4.47 0.88 -4.51
CA PRO A 94 -3.59 1.77 -3.74
C PRO A 94 -3.59 3.20 -4.31
N ASP A 95 -3.04 4.18 -3.59
CA ASP A 95 -2.79 5.52 -4.15
C ASP A 95 -1.85 5.49 -5.37
N PHE A 96 -0.83 4.63 -5.34
CA PHE A 96 0.14 4.44 -6.44
C PHE A 96 0.48 2.96 -6.62
N MET A 97 0.84 2.58 -7.84
CA MET A 97 1.44 1.27 -8.12
C MET A 97 2.62 1.45 -9.07
N PHE A 98 3.74 0.80 -8.79
CA PHE A 98 4.92 0.79 -9.65
C PHE A 98 4.72 -0.11 -10.88
N LYS A 99 5.53 0.09 -11.92
CA LYS A 99 5.54 -0.77 -13.12
C LYS A 99 6.08 -2.16 -12.81
N THR A 100 5.43 -3.17 -13.39
CA THR A 100 5.92 -4.55 -13.33
C THR A 100 7.12 -4.70 -14.27
N ARG A 101 8.09 -5.55 -13.91
CA ARG A 101 9.23 -5.91 -14.77
C ARG A 101 9.31 -7.42 -14.89
N LYS A 102 10.06 -7.92 -15.89
CA LYS A 102 10.31 -9.36 -16.07
C LYS A 102 11.81 -9.64 -15.94
N HIS A 103 12.16 -10.57 -15.06
CA HIS A 103 13.55 -10.99 -14.85
C HIS A 103 13.59 -12.52 -14.75
N ALA A 104 14.50 -13.15 -15.51
CA ALA A 104 14.62 -14.61 -15.58
C ALA A 104 13.27 -15.34 -15.77
N GLY A 105 12.39 -14.78 -16.63
CA GLY A 105 11.08 -15.33 -16.94
C GLY A 105 9.99 -15.10 -15.88
N ARG A 106 10.30 -14.46 -14.74
CA ARG A 106 9.35 -14.18 -13.66
C ARG A 106 8.99 -12.70 -13.59
N LEU A 107 7.75 -12.41 -13.21
CA LEU A 107 7.32 -11.05 -12.87
C LEU A 107 7.98 -10.62 -11.56
N ILE A 108 8.48 -9.40 -11.53
CA ILE A 108 9.08 -8.73 -10.36
C ILE A 108 8.63 -7.26 -10.33
N CYS A 109 8.90 -6.55 -9.23
CA CYS A 109 8.42 -5.18 -8.99
C CYS A 109 6.88 -5.11 -9.02
N GLY A 110 6.32 -3.97 -9.43
CA GLY A 110 4.88 -3.77 -9.40
C GLY A 110 4.34 -3.45 -8.02
N SER A 111 5.21 -2.99 -7.10
CA SER A 111 4.84 -2.73 -5.71
C SER A 111 3.70 -1.72 -5.61
N LEU A 112 2.84 -1.90 -4.62
CA LEU A 112 1.71 -1.05 -4.29
C LEU A 112 2.21 -0.03 -3.25
N LEU A 113 1.84 1.24 -3.39
CA LEU A 113 2.22 2.30 -2.46
C LEU A 113 0.97 3.06 -2.01
N GLU A 114 0.71 3.02 -0.72
CA GLU A 114 -0.39 3.73 -0.07
C GLU A 114 0.15 4.88 0.78
N LEU A 115 -0.51 6.03 0.73
CA LEU A 115 -0.15 7.22 1.48
C LEU A 115 -0.87 7.25 2.84
N LYS A 116 -0.12 7.63 3.88
CA LYS A 116 -0.64 7.82 5.23
C LYS A 116 -0.06 9.09 5.84
N ASP A 117 -0.74 10.20 5.63
CA ASP A 117 -0.34 11.50 6.14
C ASP A 117 -1.11 11.86 7.41
N SER A 118 -0.40 12.18 8.48
CA SER A 118 -0.99 12.50 9.79
C SER A 118 -0.37 13.73 10.42
N LYS A 119 -1.22 14.59 10.98
CA LYS A 119 -0.82 15.75 11.78
C LYS A 119 -0.44 15.36 13.22
N SER A 120 -0.83 14.17 13.68
CA SER A 120 -0.55 13.66 15.03
C SER A 120 0.68 12.75 15.03
N SER A 121 0.99 12.18 16.21
CA SER A 121 2.01 11.12 16.37
C SER A 121 1.54 9.74 15.88
N THR A 122 0.26 9.58 15.55
CA THR A 122 -0.33 8.30 15.11
C THR A 122 -0.41 8.24 13.59
N ILE A 123 -0.32 7.03 13.04
CA ILE A 123 -0.55 6.80 11.60
C ILE A 123 -2.03 7.00 11.31
N ALA A 124 -2.34 7.59 10.15
CA ALA A 124 -3.71 7.64 9.64
C ALA A 124 -4.29 6.22 9.45
N SER A 125 -5.60 6.06 9.57
CA SER A 125 -6.25 4.75 9.40
C SER A 125 -6.11 4.19 7.97
N PHE A 126 -6.12 2.86 7.86
CA PHE A 126 -6.23 2.15 6.59
C PHE A 126 -7.71 1.97 6.25
N ASN A 127 -8.25 2.89 5.43
CA ASN A 127 -9.70 2.97 5.19
C ASN A 127 -10.21 2.03 4.09
N SER A 128 -9.32 1.52 3.26
CA SER A 128 -9.68 0.76 2.05
C SER A 128 -9.41 -0.74 2.18
N THR A 129 -8.42 -1.13 2.98
CA THR A 129 -8.04 -2.54 3.14
C THR A 129 -7.20 -2.77 4.39
N LEU A 130 -7.16 -4.02 4.86
CA LEU A 130 -6.24 -4.45 5.90
C LEU A 130 -4.79 -4.35 5.38
N PRO A 131 -3.86 -3.83 6.19
CA PRO A 131 -2.47 -3.81 5.80
C PRO A 131 -1.89 -5.23 5.80
N THR A 132 -1.35 -5.64 4.66
CA THR A 132 -0.71 -6.96 4.46
C THR A 132 0.57 -6.77 3.66
N LYS A 133 1.45 -7.76 3.70
CA LYS A 133 2.72 -7.79 2.97
C LYS A 133 2.54 -7.77 1.46
N CYS A 134 1.58 -8.53 0.94
CA CYS A 134 1.31 -8.61 -0.49
C CYS A 134 -0.18 -8.55 -0.79
N LYS A 135 -0.51 -8.13 -2.01
CA LYS A 135 -1.83 -8.26 -2.65
C LYS A 135 -1.68 -8.48 -4.15
N SER A 136 -2.63 -9.21 -4.74
CA SER A 136 -2.76 -9.37 -6.20
C SER A 136 -3.73 -8.35 -6.81
N LEU A 137 -3.73 -8.19 -8.14
CA LEU A 137 -4.72 -7.33 -8.81
C LEU A 137 -6.14 -7.91 -8.70
N GLU A 138 -6.28 -9.24 -8.63
CA GLU A 138 -7.58 -9.87 -8.38
C GLU A 138 -8.15 -9.45 -7.03
N GLU A 139 -7.34 -9.51 -5.97
CA GLU A 139 -7.76 -9.07 -4.63
C GLU A 139 -8.11 -7.57 -4.65
N ILE A 140 -7.29 -6.73 -5.29
CA ILE A 140 -7.53 -5.28 -5.42
C ILE A 140 -8.84 -4.99 -6.14
N ASN A 141 -9.18 -5.73 -7.19
CA ASN A 141 -10.42 -5.55 -7.93
C ASN A 141 -11.64 -5.78 -7.02
N VAL A 142 -11.58 -6.79 -6.14
CA VAL A 142 -12.64 -7.07 -5.18
C VAL A 142 -12.70 -6.00 -4.08
N ILE A 143 -11.55 -5.63 -3.51
CA ILE A 143 -11.45 -4.57 -2.49
C ILE A 143 -12.02 -3.24 -3.00
N ASN A 144 -11.75 -2.87 -4.25
CA ASN A 144 -12.28 -1.64 -4.81
C ASN A 144 -13.73 -1.78 -5.31
N GLY A 145 -14.21 -3.00 -5.55
CA GLY A 145 -15.51 -3.27 -6.16
C GLY A 145 -15.53 -2.92 -7.67
N GLY A 146 -14.38 -3.00 -8.33
CA GLY A 146 -14.20 -2.66 -9.74
C GLY A 146 -12.74 -2.81 -10.17
N ASN A 147 -12.51 -2.85 -11.49
CA ASN A 147 -11.21 -3.23 -12.07
C ASN A 147 -10.42 -2.05 -12.69
N LEU A 148 -10.68 -0.83 -12.25
CA LEU A 148 -10.02 0.35 -12.83
C LEU A 148 -8.50 0.32 -12.61
N VAL A 149 -8.03 -0.03 -11.41
CA VAL A 149 -6.58 -0.19 -11.12
C VAL A 149 -5.95 -1.18 -12.10
N ALA A 150 -6.49 -2.41 -12.19
CA ALA A 150 -5.98 -3.44 -13.09
C ALA A 150 -6.01 -3.01 -14.57
N ARG A 151 -7.04 -2.26 -15.00
CA ARG A 151 -7.15 -1.77 -16.38
C ARG A 151 -6.10 -0.72 -16.72
N VAL A 152 -5.87 0.24 -15.83
CA VAL A 152 -4.83 1.26 -16.01
C VAL A 152 -3.45 0.61 -15.97
N ALA A 153 -3.20 -0.24 -14.98
CA ALA A 153 -1.98 -1.04 -14.85
C ALA A 153 -1.65 -1.80 -16.16
N SER A 154 -2.66 -2.48 -16.73
CA SER A 154 -2.47 -3.26 -17.96
C SER A 154 -2.18 -2.42 -19.20
N ILE A 155 -2.56 -1.13 -19.22
CA ILE A 155 -2.12 -0.20 -20.27
C ILE A 155 -0.65 0.14 -20.07
N MET A 156 -0.24 0.37 -18.81
CA MET A 156 1.11 0.83 -18.46
C MET A 156 2.17 -0.27 -18.57
N ASP A 157 1.81 -1.51 -18.27
CA ASP A 157 2.71 -2.67 -18.31
C ASP A 157 2.62 -3.41 -19.67
N ASP A 158 1.74 -2.98 -20.57
CA ASP A 158 1.56 -3.43 -21.96
C ASP A 158 1.71 -4.96 -22.15
N LYS A 159 2.76 -5.44 -22.84
CA LYS A 159 3.00 -6.86 -23.13
C LYS A 159 3.08 -7.72 -21.87
N LEU A 160 3.52 -7.18 -20.74
CA LEU A 160 3.59 -7.93 -19.48
C LEU A 160 2.20 -8.24 -18.93
N SER A 161 1.19 -7.43 -19.27
CA SER A 161 -0.18 -7.65 -18.84
C SER A 161 -0.85 -8.88 -19.47
N SER A 162 -0.25 -9.44 -20.53
CA SER A 162 -0.68 -10.69 -21.18
C SER A 162 -0.08 -11.94 -20.52
N ASP A 163 0.81 -11.80 -19.55
CA ASP A 163 1.32 -12.93 -18.77
C ASP A 163 0.18 -13.54 -17.94
N GLU A 164 0.03 -14.86 -17.97
CA GLU A 164 -1.06 -15.58 -17.30
C GLU A 164 -1.09 -15.33 -15.79
N LEU A 165 0.09 -15.07 -15.20
CA LEU A 165 0.23 -14.79 -13.76
C LEU A 165 0.04 -13.32 -13.43
N TYR A 166 -0.16 -12.42 -14.40
CA TYR A 166 -0.14 -10.97 -14.13
C TYR A 166 -1.20 -10.52 -13.13
N GLN A 167 -2.39 -11.10 -13.17
CA GLN A 167 -3.49 -10.75 -12.27
C GLN A 167 -3.31 -11.32 -10.86
N THR A 168 -2.79 -12.56 -10.76
CA THR A 168 -2.58 -13.31 -9.51
C THR A 168 -1.21 -13.06 -8.87
N PHE A 169 -0.30 -12.42 -9.60
CA PHE A 169 1.03 -12.08 -9.11
C PHE A 169 0.96 -11.20 -7.86
N GLU A 170 1.56 -11.72 -6.78
CA GLU A 170 1.63 -11.06 -5.48
C GLU A 170 2.57 -9.85 -5.52
N ARG A 171 1.99 -8.67 -5.42
CA ARG A 171 2.72 -7.39 -5.38
C ARG A 171 2.92 -6.98 -3.94
N LYS A 172 4.13 -6.54 -3.60
CA LYS A 172 4.43 -6.04 -2.25
C LYS A 172 3.63 -4.78 -1.95
N CYS A 173 3.10 -4.66 -0.75
CA CYS A 173 2.51 -3.41 -0.27
C CYS A 173 3.57 -2.61 0.47
N PHE A 174 3.66 -1.32 0.16
CA PHE A 174 4.41 -0.33 0.92
C PHE A 174 3.50 0.81 1.36
N TYR A 175 3.90 1.44 2.44
CA TYR A 175 3.20 2.57 3.02
C TYR A 175 4.16 3.74 3.13
N LEU A 176 3.86 4.85 2.44
CA LEU A 176 4.54 6.13 2.68
C LEU A 176 3.81 6.84 3.83
N VAL A 177 4.37 6.70 5.02
CA VAL A 177 3.81 7.23 6.26
C VAL A 177 4.51 8.52 6.64
N ARG A 178 3.76 9.58 6.92
CA ARG A 178 4.25 10.78 7.59
C ARG A 178 3.45 11.03 8.86
N THR A 179 4.15 11.21 9.97
CA THR A 179 3.56 11.70 11.23
C THR A 179 4.06 13.10 11.52
N HIS A 180 3.30 13.84 12.32
CA HIS A 180 3.61 15.23 12.65
C HIS A 180 3.77 16.13 11.41
N ALA A 181 2.92 15.96 10.40
CA ALA A 181 2.99 16.67 9.11
C ALA A 181 3.13 18.21 9.20
N ASN A 182 2.66 18.81 10.31
CA ASN A 182 2.71 20.26 10.54
C ASN A 182 3.81 20.70 11.53
N LYS A 183 4.67 19.79 12.00
CA LYS A 183 5.73 20.07 12.97
C LYS A 183 7.06 19.57 12.42
N GLU A 184 7.79 20.47 11.77
CA GLU A 184 9.05 20.18 11.10
C GLU A 184 10.08 19.52 12.02
N ASP A 185 10.19 20.00 13.26
CA ASP A 185 11.10 19.47 14.28
C ASP A 185 10.80 18.04 14.71
N LYS A 186 9.56 17.56 14.53
CA LYS A 186 9.10 16.22 14.94
C LYS A 186 8.76 15.29 13.78
N MET A 187 8.92 15.79 12.56
CA MET A 187 8.45 15.11 11.38
C MET A 187 9.24 13.82 11.16
N LYS A 188 8.54 12.74 10.86
CA LYS A 188 9.14 11.48 10.44
C LYS A 188 8.40 11.00 9.20
N ILE A 189 9.15 10.66 8.17
CA ILE A 189 8.64 10.11 6.91
C ILE A 189 9.24 8.72 6.77
N SER A 190 8.43 7.71 6.46
CA SER A 190 8.91 6.35 6.28
C SER A 190 8.22 5.67 5.11
N VAL A 191 9.01 5.00 4.27
CA VAL A 191 8.53 3.96 3.35
C VAL A 191 8.64 2.63 4.10
N ILE A 192 7.50 2.03 4.42
CA ILE A 192 7.41 0.86 5.30
C ILE A 192 6.88 -0.33 4.50
N ASP A 193 7.60 -1.45 4.52
CA ASP A 193 7.12 -2.74 4.02
C ASP A 193 5.85 -3.16 4.78
N GLY A 194 4.80 -3.52 4.05
CA GLY A 194 3.52 -3.94 4.62
C GLY A 194 3.61 -5.14 5.54
N SER A 195 4.68 -5.93 5.43
CA SER A 195 4.97 -6.98 6.42
C SER A 195 5.07 -6.45 7.84
N PHE A 196 5.48 -5.18 8.06
CA PHE A 196 5.59 -4.55 9.38
C PHE A 196 4.26 -4.59 10.15
N PHE A 197 3.14 -4.35 9.46
CA PHE A 197 1.80 -4.29 10.05
C PHE A 197 1.12 -5.66 10.11
N GLU A 198 1.55 -6.61 9.29
CA GLU A 198 0.99 -7.97 9.23
C GLU A 198 1.57 -8.86 10.34
N THR A 199 1.12 -8.61 11.58
CA THR A 199 1.57 -9.36 12.78
C THR A 199 0.85 -10.71 12.95
N VAL A 200 -0.34 -10.82 12.36
CA VAL A 200 -1.23 -11.98 12.43
C VAL A 200 -1.81 -12.16 11.03
N PRO A 201 -1.99 -13.40 10.54
CA PRO A 201 -2.59 -13.63 9.23
C PRO A 201 -3.94 -12.91 9.08
N LYS A 202 -4.17 -12.34 7.90
CA LYS A 202 -5.38 -11.59 7.57
C LYS A 202 -6.66 -12.37 7.91
N GLU A 203 -6.69 -13.64 7.55
CA GLU A 203 -7.79 -14.58 7.79
C GLU A 203 -8.10 -14.66 9.28
N HIS A 204 -7.05 -14.72 10.10
CA HIS A 204 -7.16 -14.81 11.54
C HIS A 204 -7.64 -13.50 12.18
N LEU A 205 -7.20 -12.35 11.67
CA LEU A 205 -7.70 -11.05 12.11
C LEU A 205 -9.20 -10.90 11.85
N ILE A 206 -9.65 -11.33 10.66
CA ILE A 206 -11.05 -11.19 10.24
C ILE A 206 -11.98 -12.01 11.15
N TYR A 207 -11.72 -13.30 11.34
CA TYR A 207 -12.65 -14.10 12.13
C TYR A 207 -12.63 -13.69 13.63
N GLN A 208 -11.45 -13.34 14.17
CA GLN A 208 -11.35 -12.82 15.55
C GLN A 208 -12.11 -11.51 15.74
N MET A 209 -12.12 -10.62 14.73
CA MET A 209 -12.94 -9.41 14.76
C MET A 209 -14.44 -9.76 14.88
N PHE A 210 -14.94 -10.72 14.09
CA PHE A 210 -16.34 -11.14 14.19
C PHE A 210 -16.66 -11.83 15.52
N LEU A 211 -15.75 -12.64 16.06
CA LEU A 211 -15.89 -13.25 17.39
C LEU A 211 -16.00 -12.19 18.48
N ASN A 212 -15.13 -11.19 18.47
CA ASN A 212 -15.18 -10.10 19.44
C ASN A 212 -16.49 -9.30 19.35
N ILE A 213 -16.99 -9.04 18.13
CA ILE A 213 -18.29 -8.39 17.93
C ILE A 213 -19.42 -9.23 18.53
N LEU A 214 -19.41 -10.54 18.28
CA LEU A 214 -20.38 -11.48 18.84
C LEU A 214 -20.34 -11.47 20.38
N HIS A 215 -19.17 -11.70 20.98
CA HIS A 215 -19.00 -11.73 22.44
C HIS A 215 -19.50 -10.43 23.09
N ASN A 216 -19.12 -9.28 22.53
CA ASN A 216 -19.59 -7.97 23.00
C ASN A 216 -21.13 -7.83 22.93
N HIS A 217 -21.77 -8.40 21.90
CA HIS A 217 -23.23 -8.40 21.81
C HIS A 217 -23.89 -9.32 22.83
N LEU A 218 -23.30 -10.49 23.10
CA LEU A 218 -23.79 -11.43 24.10
C LEU A 218 -23.70 -10.83 25.50
N GLU A 219 -22.56 -10.21 25.84
CA GLU A 219 -22.35 -9.51 27.10
C GLU A 219 -23.34 -8.35 27.24
N LYS A 220 -23.41 -7.45 26.25
CA LYS A 220 -24.28 -6.26 26.31
C LYS A 220 -25.77 -6.59 26.41
N LYS A 221 -26.20 -7.73 25.84
CA LYS A 221 -27.60 -8.19 25.89
C LYS A 221 -27.86 -9.20 27.02
N GLU A 222 -26.85 -9.50 27.84
CA GLU A 222 -26.90 -10.50 28.91
C GLU A 222 -27.41 -11.88 28.44
N ILE A 223 -27.11 -12.24 27.18
CA ILE A 223 -27.53 -13.51 26.59
C ILE A 223 -26.57 -14.60 27.07
N LYS A 224 -27.10 -15.56 27.82
CA LYS A 224 -26.34 -16.76 28.21
C LYS A 224 -26.49 -17.83 27.14
N ILE A 225 -25.36 -18.25 26.57
CA ILE A 225 -25.28 -19.38 25.64
C ILE A 225 -24.58 -20.55 26.35
N PRO A 226 -25.07 -21.80 26.21
CA PRO A 226 -24.36 -22.97 26.72
C PRO A 226 -22.93 -23.05 26.14
N PRO A 227 -21.91 -23.40 26.93
CA PRO A 227 -20.52 -23.46 26.46
C PRO A 227 -20.34 -24.27 25.17
N GLU A 228 -21.01 -25.42 25.06
CA GLU A 228 -20.91 -26.28 23.87
C GLU A 228 -21.45 -25.61 22.60
N ALA A 229 -22.50 -24.80 22.74
CA ALA A 229 -23.09 -24.06 21.63
C ALA A 229 -22.20 -22.87 21.22
N LEU A 230 -21.53 -22.22 22.20
CA LEU A 230 -20.55 -21.19 21.91
C LEU A 230 -19.35 -21.77 21.15
N ASP A 231 -18.79 -22.89 21.60
CA ASP A 231 -17.68 -23.57 20.92
C ASP A 231 -17.99 -23.93 19.46
N GLN A 232 -19.21 -24.41 19.19
CA GLN A 232 -19.66 -24.70 17.83
C GLN A 232 -19.78 -23.43 16.97
N LEU A 233 -20.27 -22.35 17.56
CA LEU A 233 -20.39 -21.06 16.88
C LEU A 233 -19.01 -20.48 16.56
N GLU A 234 -18.06 -20.58 17.49
CA GLU A 234 -16.68 -20.14 17.27
C GLU A 234 -16.00 -20.90 16.14
N LYS A 235 -16.16 -22.23 16.11
CA LYS A 235 -15.69 -23.07 15.00
C LYS A 235 -16.30 -22.66 13.67
N THR A 236 -17.60 -22.37 13.66
CA THR A 236 -18.31 -21.95 12.43
C THR A 236 -17.82 -20.58 11.95
N LEU A 237 -17.65 -19.61 12.86
CA LEU A 237 -17.14 -18.28 12.53
C LEU A 237 -15.68 -18.31 12.06
N SER A 238 -14.88 -19.28 12.52
CA SER A 238 -13.50 -19.46 12.03
C SER A 238 -13.40 -19.77 10.53
N CYS A 239 -14.51 -20.16 9.89
CA CYS A 239 -14.59 -20.34 8.45
C CYS A 239 -14.86 -19.03 7.67
N VAL A 240 -15.24 -17.94 8.37
CA VAL A 240 -15.55 -16.63 7.77
C VAL A 240 -14.26 -15.80 7.71
N THR A 241 -13.41 -16.11 6.75
CA THR A 241 -12.06 -15.55 6.66
C THR A 241 -11.76 -14.85 5.33
N ASP A 242 -12.53 -15.17 4.28
CA ASP A 242 -12.29 -14.64 2.94
C ASP A 242 -12.76 -13.19 2.81
N GLN A 243 -11.80 -12.27 2.80
CA GLN A 243 -12.07 -10.84 2.61
C GLN A 243 -12.79 -10.56 1.29
N THR A 244 -12.57 -11.35 0.24
CA THR A 244 -13.20 -11.12 -1.07
C THR A 244 -14.71 -11.34 -0.99
N ILE A 245 -15.15 -12.35 -0.24
CA ILE A 245 -16.57 -12.63 0.01
C ILE A 245 -17.17 -11.56 0.93
N ILE A 246 -16.46 -11.20 2.00
CA ILE A 246 -16.93 -10.19 2.99
C ILE A 246 -17.07 -8.81 2.35
N ALA A 247 -16.10 -8.43 1.51
CA ALA A 247 -16.07 -7.15 0.84
C ALA A 247 -16.95 -7.10 -0.41
N ALA A 248 -17.56 -8.20 -0.84
CA ALA A 248 -18.51 -8.20 -1.94
C ALA A 248 -19.84 -7.54 -1.52
N SER A 249 -20.57 -7.00 -2.50
CA SER A 249 -21.94 -6.50 -2.27
C SER A 249 -22.88 -7.68 -2.04
N GLN A 250 -23.58 -7.69 -0.90
CA GLN A 250 -24.47 -8.77 -0.49
C GLN A 250 -25.88 -8.54 -1.03
N ILE A 251 -26.50 -9.59 -1.54
CA ILE A 251 -27.91 -9.57 -1.95
C ILE A 251 -28.73 -10.13 -0.80
N ILE A 252 -29.58 -9.28 -0.21
CA ILE A 252 -30.49 -9.67 0.86
C ILE A 252 -31.91 -9.65 0.28
N GLU A 253 -32.61 -10.77 0.39
CA GLU A 253 -33.99 -10.88 -0.10
C GLU A 253 -34.87 -9.80 0.55
N LYS A 254 -35.72 -9.14 -0.25
CA LYS A 254 -36.62 -8.05 0.17
C LYS A 254 -35.93 -6.77 0.65
N ALA A 255 -34.60 -6.67 0.61
CA ALA A 255 -33.91 -5.42 0.85
C ALA A 255 -33.87 -4.56 -0.43
N SER A 256 -34.19 -3.26 -0.32
CA SER A 256 -33.99 -2.28 -1.39
C SER A 256 -32.53 -1.81 -1.53
N VAL A 257 -31.65 -2.29 -0.64
CA VAL A 257 -30.23 -1.94 -0.56
C VAL A 257 -29.37 -3.21 -0.59
N ARG A 258 -28.16 -3.09 -1.13
CA ARG A 258 -27.15 -4.16 -1.12
C ARG A 258 -26.00 -3.77 -0.19
N PRO A 259 -26.01 -4.25 1.07
CA PRO A 259 -24.96 -3.88 2.01
C PRO A 259 -23.62 -4.48 1.56
N ARG A 260 -22.54 -3.78 1.92
CA ARG A 260 -21.16 -4.18 1.67
C ARG A 260 -20.34 -3.86 2.91
N LEU A 261 -19.54 -4.81 3.39
CA LEU A 261 -18.65 -4.57 4.52
C LEU A 261 -17.29 -4.10 4.03
N ARG A 262 -16.77 -3.04 4.64
CA ARG A 262 -15.38 -2.59 4.49
C ARG A 262 -14.71 -2.69 5.84
N ILE A 263 -13.51 -3.25 5.87
CA ILE A 263 -12.72 -3.35 7.09
C ILE A 263 -11.74 -2.17 7.09
N MET A 264 -11.88 -1.31 8.08
CA MET A 264 -10.90 -0.25 8.36
C MET A 264 -10.00 -0.70 9.49
N ALA A 265 -8.70 -0.44 9.37
CA ALA A 265 -7.73 -0.78 10.41
C ALA A 265 -7.04 0.47 10.96
N GLU A 266 -6.85 0.47 12.28
CA GLU A 266 -6.05 1.46 13.00
C GLU A 266 -4.79 0.79 13.54
N VAL A 267 -3.72 1.55 13.60
CA VAL A 267 -2.43 1.06 14.09
C VAL A 267 -2.33 1.32 15.59
N TYR A 268 -2.19 0.27 16.38
CA TYR A 268 -1.80 0.41 17.79
C TYR A 268 -0.45 1.13 17.91
N SER A 269 -0.21 1.83 19.01
CA SER A 269 1.07 2.53 19.25
C SER A 269 2.29 1.60 19.08
N GLU A 270 2.20 0.35 19.52
CA GLU A 270 3.25 -0.68 19.33
C GLU A 270 3.48 -1.04 17.86
N GLY A 271 2.49 -0.88 16.99
CA GLY A 271 2.60 -1.11 15.54
C GLY A 271 2.97 0.13 14.74
N ASN A 272 3.27 1.25 15.41
CA ASN A 272 3.65 2.51 14.77
C ASN A 272 5.17 2.72 14.90
N PRO A 273 5.95 2.65 13.80
CA PRO A 273 7.41 2.82 13.83
C PRO A 273 7.86 4.23 14.23
N HIS A 274 6.97 5.22 14.23
CA HIS A 274 7.28 6.60 14.65
C HIS A 274 7.00 6.85 16.13
N SER A 275 6.43 5.86 16.83
CA SER A 275 6.07 5.96 18.25
C SER A 275 7.29 5.87 19.18
N SER A 276 7.06 6.15 20.46
CA SER A 276 8.06 6.00 21.51
C SER A 276 8.52 4.55 21.76
N PHE A 277 7.87 3.55 21.15
CA PHE A 277 8.33 2.15 21.22
C PHE A 277 9.58 1.89 20.36
N TYR A 278 9.88 2.79 19.41
CA TYR A 278 11.02 2.69 18.50
C TYR A 278 11.83 4.00 18.53
N PRO A 279 12.44 4.35 19.68
CA PRO A 279 13.14 5.62 19.86
C PRO A 279 14.35 5.80 18.93
N GLU A 280 14.85 4.71 18.33
CA GLU A 280 15.95 4.71 17.37
C GLU A 280 15.55 5.41 16.06
N VAL A 281 14.26 5.40 15.69
CA VAL A 281 13.74 6.18 14.56
C VAL A 281 13.61 7.62 14.99
N SER A 282 14.60 8.42 14.64
CA SER A 282 14.74 9.80 15.07
C SER A 282 13.77 10.75 14.36
N GLU A 283 13.57 11.93 14.95
CA GLU A 283 12.85 13.04 14.30
C GLU A 283 13.67 13.60 13.12
N ARG A 284 13.02 14.33 12.21
CA ARG A 284 13.63 14.90 11.00
C ARG A 284 14.32 13.87 10.11
N SER A 285 13.62 12.75 9.91
CA SER A 285 14.17 11.60 9.19
C SER A 285 13.28 11.10 8.05
N ILE A 286 13.93 10.57 7.01
CA ILE A 286 13.33 9.74 5.96
C ILE A 286 13.85 8.32 6.09
N ASN A 287 12.95 7.37 6.32
CA ASN A 287 13.31 5.99 6.65
C ASN A 287 12.80 5.00 5.62
N PHE A 288 13.57 3.93 5.39
CA PHE A 288 13.11 2.72 4.73
C PHE A 288 13.13 1.58 5.74
N ILE A 289 11.95 1.02 6.02
CA ILE A 289 11.76 0.01 7.06
C ILE A 289 11.32 -1.31 6.42
N VAL A 290 12.14 -2.34 6.57
CA VAL A 290 11.92 -3.66 5.94
C VAL A 290 12.25 -4.80 6.91
N GLY A 291 11.58 -5.95 6.74
CA GLY A 291 11.84 -7.14 7.57
C GLY A 291 13.28 -7.65 7.44
N ALA A 292 13.89 -8.11 8.54
CA ALA A 292 15.31 -8.49 8.54
C ALA A 292 15.72 -9.56 7.50
N PRO A 293 14.95 -10.64 7.23
CA PRO A 293 15.32 -11.62 6.19
C PRO A 293 15.38 -11.01 4.78
N ALA A 294 14.59 -9.97 4.52
CA ALA A 294 14.54 -9.27 3.25
C ALA A 294 15.67 -8.24 3.06
N SER A 295 16.23 -7.75 4.16
CA SER A 295 17.20 -6.65 4.22
C SER A 295 18.66 -7.04 3.99
N GLY A 296 18.90 -8.14 3.26
CA GLY A 296 20.21 -8.79 3.10
C GLY A 296 21.37 -7.86 2.72
N LYS A 297 22.61 -8.36 2.82
CA LYS A 297 23.85 -7.59 2.58
C LYS A 297 23.80 -6.76 1.29
N GLU A 298 23.31 -7.36 0.21
CA GLU A 298 23.05 -6.75 -1.09
C GLU A 298 22.24 -5.44 -1.05
N LEU A 299 21.11 -5.43 -0.33
CA LEU A 299 20.25 -4.24 -0.22
C LEU A 299 20.98 -3.09 0.47
N ALA A 300 21.70 -3.43 1.54
CA ALA A 300 22.43 -2.45 2.31
C ALA A 300 23.60 -1.85 1.51
N GLU A 301 24.30 -2.66 0.73
CA GLU A 301 25.35 -2.19 -0.18
C GLU A 301 24.78 -1.25 -1.23
N GLU A 302 23.64 -1.60 -1.86
CA GLU A 302 23.01 -0.74 -2.87
C GLU A 302 22.62 0.63 -2.32
N ILE A 303 21.93 0.67 -1.17
CA ILE A 303 21.51 1.94 -0.56
C ILE A 303 22.73 2.76 -0.12
N SER A 304 23.72 2.13 0.52
CA SER A 304 24.91 2.84 1.04
C SER A 304 25.81 3.35 -0.09
N GLN A 305 25.86 2.67 -1.24
CA GLN A 305 26.59 3.16 -2.41
C GLN A 305 25.93 4.41 -3.01
N LYS A 306 24.59 4.45 -3.06
CA LYS A 306 23.83 5.57 -3.63
C LYS A 306 23.67 6.74 -2.65
N ILE A 307 23.59 6.46 -1.34
CA ILE A 307 23.46 7.44 -0.25
C ILE A 307 24.51 7.12 0.84
N PRO A 308 25.76 7.60 0.72
CA PRO A 308 26.85 7.27 1.65
C PRO A 308 26.61 7.68 3.11
N GLU A 309 25.80 8.71 3.35
CA GLU A 309 25.47 9.20 4.69
C GLU A 309 24.29 8.46 5.34
N ILE A 310 23.81 7.37 4.76
CA ILE A 310 22.69 6.60 5.30
C ILE A 310 23.08 5.90 6.61
N GLU A 311 22.28 6.07 7.65
CA GLU A 311 22.41 5.30 8.88
C GLU A 311 21.65 4.00 8.76
N LYS A 312 22.29 2.88 9.12
CA LYS A 312 21.67 1.56 9.16
C LYS A 312 21.63 1.04 10.59
N PHE A 313 20.44 0.73 11.07
CA PHE A 313 20.25 0.07 12.36
C PHE A 313 19.07 -0.90 12.31
N THR A 314 18.76 -1.53 13.44
CA THR A 314 17.70 -2.52 13.53
C THR A 314 16.80 -2.23 14.71
N ILE A 315 15.49 -2.35 14.51
CA ILE A 315 14.49 -2.23 15.56
C ILE A 315 13.83 -3.59 15.82
N GLN A 316 13.45 -3.83 17.08
CA GLN A 316 12.75 -5.05 17.48
C GLN A 316 11.25 -4.74 17.57
N HIS A 317 10.49 -5.14 16.55
CA HIS A 317 9.04 -4.98 16.54
C HIS A 317 8.42 -5.80 17.67
N LYS A 318 7.51 -5.18 18.43
CA LYS A 318 6.89 -5.81 19.62
C LYS A 318 6.19 -7.13 19.34
N ARG A 319 5.68 -7.29 18.10
CA ARG A 319 4.86 -8.44 17.70
C ARG A 319 5.30 -9.10 16.38
N ASN A 320 6.41 -8.66 15.78
CA ASN A 320 6.76 -9.02 14.41
C ASN A 320 8.27 -9.13 14.16
N GLY A 321 9.01 -9.56 15.17
CA GLY A 321 10.45 -9.81 15.03
C GLY A 321 11.28 -8.58 14.65
N LYS A 322 12.41 -8.83 14.01
CA LYS A 322 13.44 -7.82 13.74
C LYS A 322 13.21 -7.15 12.38
N HIS A 323 13.33 -5.83 12.36
CA HIS A 323 13.30 -5.02 11.16
C HIS A 323 14.60 -4.22 11.02
N VAL A 324 14.99 -3.95 9.78
CA VAL A 324 16.12 -3.08 9.45
C VAL A 324 15.59 -1.73 9.00
N VAL A 325 16.23 -0.69 9.49
CA VAL A 325 15.94 0.70 9.17
C VAL A 325 17.15 1.29 8.47
N PHE A 326 16.90 1.88 7.30
CA PHE A 326 17.82 2.80 6.64
C PHE A 326 17.27 4.20 6.86
N GLN A 327 18.03 5.05 7.54
CA GLN A 327 17.60 6.37 7.99
C GLN A 327 18.47 7.45 7.36
N PHE A 328 17.83 8.46 6.77
CA PHE A 328 18.46 9.69 6.29
C PHE A 328 17.96 10.88 7.11
N GLN A 329 18.87 11.70 7.63
CA GLN A 329 18.58 12.93 8.38
C GLN A 329 18.49 14.14 7.45
N PHE A 330 17.55 15.07 7.69
CA PHE A 330 17.38 16.30 6.91
C PHE A 330 17.21 17.57 7.74
#